data_AF-A0A7C7JG10-F1
#
_entry.id   AF-A0A7C7JG10-F1
#
_cell.length_a   1.000
_cell.length_b   1.000
_cell.length_c   1.000
_cell.angle_alpha   90.00
_cell.angle_beta   90.00
_cell.angle_gamma   90.00
#
_symmetry.space_group_name_H-M   'P 1'
#
loop_
_entity.id
_entity.type
_entity.pdbx_description
1 polymer ?
#
loop_
_entity_poly.entity_id
_entity_poly.type
_entity_poly.pdbx_seq_one_letter_code
_entity_poly.pdbx_strand_id
1 'polypeptide(L)'
;MEDYVARASRFISSYGSIGKVTAAVRKAYSSANTIDVYVLERASDIQLQQATTSFKMQLLSNLQEKKMLTDEIVIVDGVVRSLDLVMTISVDKNLLPREEEIKAQTRDAVLQYFNNQKFDFEDPFIISDFTREIFNAVDKVRFATVDNIPSDIYIEFNEIIQLNNVVINVKGV
;
A
#
# COMPACT_ATOMS: atom_id res chain seq x y z
N MET A 1 -12.30 17.06 -6.45
CA MET A 1 -11.31 16.30 -5.64
C MET A 1 -10.36 15.53 -6.53
N GLU A 2 -10.86 14.76 -7.51
CA GLU A 2 -10.03 14.02 -8.47
C GLU A 2 -8.94 14.86 -9.15
N ASP A 3 -9.22 16.13 -9.48
CA ASP A 3 -8.21 17.01 -10.10
C ASP A 3 -7.01 17.30 -9.17
N TYR A 4 -7.24 17.47 -7.87
CA TYR A 4 -6.15 17.68 -6.90
C TYR A 4 -5.33 16.41 -6.68
N VAL A 5 -6.00 15.25 -6.59
CA VAL A 5 -5.33 13.94 -6.50
C VAL A 5 -4.50 13.69 -7.77
N ALA A 6 -5.08 13.85 -8.95
CA ALA A 6 -4.40 13.63 -10.22
C ALA A 6 -3.17 14.54 -10.41
N ARG A 7 -3.25 15.79 -9.94
CA ARG A 7 -2.11 16.72 -9.97
C ARG A 7 -1.04 16.36 -8.97
N ALA A 8 -1.43 16.07 -7.74
CA ALA A 8 -0.52 15.74 -6.65
C ALA A 8 0.19 14.39 -6.90
N SER A 9 -0.50 13.39 -7.46
CA SER A 9 0.11 12.10 -7.82
C SER A 9 1.12 12.20 -8.96
N ARG A 10 1.08 13.28 -9.76
CA ARG A 10 2.08 13.57 -10.81
C ARG A 10 3.21 14.45 -10.33
N PHE A 11 3.15 14.92 -9.08
CA PHE A 11 4.17 15.80 -8.52
C PHE A 11 5.45 15.01 -8.25
N ILE A 12 6.57 15.59 -8.69
CA ILE A 12 7.91 15.10 -8.40
C ILE A 12 8.62 16.25 -7.70
N SER A 13 9.14 15.99 -6.50
CA SER A 13 9.90 17.00 -5.77
C SER A 13 11.20 17.37 -6.48
N SER A 14 11.81 18.48 -6.09
CA SER A 14 13.13 18.88 -6.58
C SER A 14 14.22 17.83 -6.38
N TYR A 15 14.02 16.90 -5.43
CA TYR A 15 14.95 15.81 -5.11
C TYR A 15 14.62 14.51 -5.86
N GLY A 16 13.60 14.52 -6.73
CA GLY A 16 13.17 13.33 -7.46
C GLY A 16 12.24 12.41 -6.67
N SER A 17 11.92 12.73 -5.40
CA SER A 17 10.95 11.95 -4.63
C SER A 17 9.55 12.04 -5.24
N ILE A 18 8.82 10.94 -5.16
CA ILE A 18 7.42 10.82 -5.55
C ILE A 18 6.59 10.37 -4.34
N GLY A 19 5.28 10.60 -4.38
CA GLY A 19 4.39 10.21 -3.31
C GLY A 19 3.07 9.63 -3.79
N LYS A 20 2.41 8.89 -2.90
CA LYS A 20 1.00 8.52 -3.04
C LYS A 20 0.15 9.56 -2.38
N VAL A 21 -0.98 9.89 -3.02
CA VAL A 21 -1.84 10.97 -2.59
C VAL A 21 -3.31 10.58 -2.68
N THR A 22 -4.08 10.97 -1.67
CA THR A 22 -5.53 11.03 -1.71
C THR A 22 -6.01 12.37 -1.16
N ALA A 23 -7.25 12.77 -1.42
CA ALA A 23 -7.77 14.04 -0.94
C ALA A 23 -9.23 13.94 -0.53
N ALA A 24 -9.58 14.63 0.54
CA ALA A 24 -10.95 14.73 1.03
C ALA A 24 -11.27 16.16 1.46
N VAL A 25 -12.56 16.53 1.36
CA VAL A 25 -13.03 17.80 1.96
C VAL A 25 -13.10 17.64 3.46
N ARG A 26 -12.59 18.63 4.18
CA ARG A 26 -12.59 18.66 5.63
C ARG A 26 -14.02 18.67 6.17
N LYS A 27 -14.41 17.62 6.89
CA LYS A 27 -15.76 17.45 7.49
C LYS A 27 -15.95 18.24 8.80
N ALA A 28 -15.24 19.34 9.00
CA ALA A 28 -15.44 20.20 10.17
C ALA A 28 -16.50 21.27 9.84
N TYR A 29 -17.54 21.33 10.68
CA TYR A 29 -18.78 22.14 10.75
C TYR A 29 -18.96 23.48 9.98
N SER A 30 -18.01 23.99 9.20
CA SER A 30 -18.20 25.14 8.30
C SER A 30 -17.12 25.30 7.21
N SER A 31 -16.20 24.34 7.04
CA SER A 31 -15.02 24.48 6.16
C SER A 31 -15.14 23.66 4.87
N ALA A 32 -16.27 23.77 4.18
CA ALA A 32 -16.55 23.00 2.95
C ALA A 32 -15.58 23.29 1.79
N ASN A 33 -14.77 24.35 1.90
CA ASN A 33 -13.79 24.75 0.90
C ASN A 33 -12.36 24.32 1.26
N THR A 34 -12.14 23.71 2.43
CA THR A 34 -10.82 23.21 2.83
C THR A 34 -10.67 21.76 2.35
N ILE A 35 -9.61 21.52 1.58
CA ILE A 35 -9.26 20.24 0.99
C ILE A 35 -8.01 19.74 1.69
N ASP A 36 -8.18 18.64 2.42
CA ASP A 36 -7.09 17.91 3.06
C ASP A 36 -6.52 16.93 2.03
N VAL A 37 -5.26 17.12 1.68
CA VAL A 37 -4.50 16.28 0.75
C VAL A 37 -3.57 15.39 1.58
N TYR A 38 -3.91 14.13 1.69
CA TYR A 38 -3.16 13.14 2.45
C TYR A 38 -2.05 12.57 1.57
N VAL A 39 -0.82 12.59 2.09
CA VAL A 39 0.35 12.20 1.31
C VAL A 39 1.27 11.26 2.07
N LEU A 40 1.80 10.28 1.33
CA LEU A 40 2.90 9.42 1.74
C LEU A 40 4.00 9.52 0.69
N GLU A 41 5.25 9.64 1.13
CA GLU A 41 6.42 9.71 0.25
C GLU A 41 6.98 8.31 0.03
N ARG A 42 7.45 8.03 -1.18
CA ARG A 42 8.04 6.73 -1.50
C ARG A 42 9.47 6.65 -0.95
N ALA A 43 9.69 5.71 -0.02
CA ALA A 43 11.03 5.39 0.51
C ALA A 43 11.75 4.37 -0.38
N SER A 44 11.03 3.39 -0.92
CA SER A 44 11.51 2.39 -1.88
C SER A 44 10.35 1.90 -2.75
N ASP A 45 10.59 0.96 -3.68
CA ASP A 45 9.52 0.41 -4.51
C ASP A 45 8.44 -0.34 -3.72
N ILE A 46 8.74 -0.77 -2.49
CA ILE A 46 7.84 -1.53 -1.61
C ILE A 46 7.54 -0.84 -0.28
N GLN A 47 8.15 0.32 0.00
CA GLN A 47 7.92 1.07 1.24
C GLN A 47 7.55 2.53 0.98
N LEU A 48 6.46 2.92 1.60
CA LEU A 48 6.02 4.29 1.81
C LEU A 48 6.42 4.73 3.22
N GLN A 49 6.64 6.03 3.36
CA GLN A 49 6.94 6.68 4.62
C GLN A 49 6.14 7.97 4.74
N GLN A 50 6.10 8.52 5.95
CA GLN A 50 5.57 9.87 6.15
C GLN A 50 6.33 10.86 5.27
N ALA A 51 5.58 11.75 4.62
CA ALA A 51 6.18 12.72 3.72
C ALA A 51 7.06 13.70 4.48
N THR A 52 8.25 13.93 3.96
CA THR A 52 9.18 14.91 4.54
C THR A 52 8.57 16.32 4.49
N THR A 53 8.94 17.18 5.44
CA THR A 53 8.43 18.57 5.48
C THR A 53 8.76 19.32 4.19
N SER A 54 9.94 19.11 3.61
CA SER A 54 10.33 19.70 2.32
C SER A 54 9.42 19.24 1.19
N PHE A 55 9.11 17.95 1.10
CA PHE A 55 8.18 17.42 0.10
C PHE A 55 6.80 18.06 0.24
N LYS A 56 6.25 18.12 1.47
CA LYS A 56 4.94 18.73 1.74
C LYS A 56 4.90 20.22 1.37
N MET A 57 5.95 20.98 1.68
CA MET A 57 6.02 22.40 1.31
C MET A 57 6.06 22.60 -0.21
N GLN A 58 6.85 21.81 -0.93
CA GLN A 58 6.94 21.93 -2.40
C GLN A 58 5.64 21.50 -3.07
N LEU A 59 5.02 20.42 -2.59
CA LEU A 59 3.71 19.98 -3.08
C LEU A 59 2.64 21.04 -2.83
N LEU A 60 2.60 21.62 -1.63
CA LEU A 60 1.67 22.71 -1.30
C LEU A 60 1.85 23.90 -2.24
N SER A 61 3.10 24.34 -2.47
CA SER A 61 3.39 25.44 -3.40
C SER A 61 2.90 25.11 -4.82
N ASN A 62 3.15 23.89 -5.31
CA ASN A 62 2.71 23.47 -6.64
C ASN A 62 1.19 23.45 -6.79
N LEU A 63 0.48 23.01 -5.75
CA LEU A 63 -0.98 22.97 -5.75
C LEU A 63 -1.57 24.37 -5.57
N GLN A 64 -0.96 25.25 -4.77
CA GLN A 64 -1.40 26.63 -4.59
C GLN A 64 -1.35 27.45 -5.87
N GLU A 65 -0.38 27.23 -6.75
CA GLU A 65 -0.33 27.89 -8.07
C GLU A 65 -1.51 27.49 -8.98
N LYS A 66 -2.13 26.34 -8.71
CA LYS A 66 -3.10 25.70 -9.60
C LYS A 66 -4.46 25.49 -8.94
N LYS A 67 -4.66 26.01 -7.74
CA LYS A 67 -5.90 25.83 -6.97
C LYS A 67 -7.02 26.69 -7.53
N MET A 68 -8.26 26.30 -7.26
CA MET A 68 -9.41 27.18 -7.44
C MET A 68 -9.34 28.31 -6.41
N LEU A 69 -9.81 29.50 -6.78
CA LEU A 69 -9.72 30.71 -5.96
C LEU A 69 -10.34 30.54 -4.56
N THR A 70 -11.42 29.78 -4.48
CA THR A 70 -12.21 29.55 -3.26
C THR A 70 -11.66 28.46 -2.36
N ASP A 71 -10.75 27.61 -2.87
CA ASP A 71 -10.30 26.42 -2.17
C ASP A 71 -9.11 26.75 -1.28
N GLU A 72 -9.09 26.15 -0.10
CA GLU A 72 -7.94 26.12 0.80
C GLU A 72 -7.35 24.71 0.79
N ILE A 73 -6.05 24.59 0.51
CA ILE A 73 -5.38 23.29 0.43
C ILE A 73 -4.49 23.13 1.65
N VAL A 74 -4.64 22.01 2.34
CA VAL A 74 -3.80 21.61 3.46
C VAL A 74 -3.19 20.26 3.15
N ILE A 75 -1.87 20.14 3.27
CA ILE A 75 -1.17 18.87 3.11
C ILE A 75 -1.10 18.17 4.47
N VAL A 76 -1.58 16.95 4.54
CA VAL A 76 -1.64 16.11 5.75
C VAL A 76 -0.88 14.83 5.50
N ASP A 77 -0.31 14.24 6.55
CA ASP A 77 0.33 12.93 6.43
C ASP A 77 -0.74 11.84 6.26
N GLY A 78 -0.55 10.97 5.27
CA GLY A 78 -1.26 9.70 5.21
C GLY A 78 -0.77 8.74 6.30
N VAL A 79 -1.48 7.64 6.50
CA VAL A 79 -1.16 6.66 7.53
C VAL A 79 -0.80 5.32 6.90
N VAL A 80 0.36 4.78 7.26
CA VAL A 80 0.76 3.41 6.86
C VAL A 80 0.25 2.42 7.89
N ARG A 81 -0.58 1.47 7.46
CA ARG A 81 -1.00 0.30 8.23
C ARG A 81 -0.05 -0.85 7.93
N SER A 82 0.96 -0.98 8.78
CA SER A 82 1.94 -2.06 8.69
C SER A 82 1.30 -3.42 8.97
N LEU A 83 1.57 -4.39 8.10
CA LEU A 83 1.07 -5.75 8.18
C LEU A 83 2.22 -6.73 8.32
N ASP A 84 2.18 -7.55 9.38
CA ASP A 84 3.01 -8.76 9.46
C ASP A 84 2.19 -9.94 8.97
N LEU A 85 2.76 -10.72 8.04
CA LEU A 85 2.09 -11.86 7.43
C LEU A 85 2.76 -13.18 7.85
N VAL A 86 1.97 -14.10 8.38
CA VAL A 86 2.35 -15.49 8.59
C VAL A 86 1.44 -16.35 7.74
N MET A 87 2.03 -17.14 6.85
CA MET A 87 1.26 -18.01 5.96
C MET A 87 1.84 -19.42 5.91
N THR A 88 0.97 -20.39 5.69
CA THR A 88 1.35 -21.79 5.45
C THR A 88 0.96 -22.19 4.03
N ILE A 89 1.95 -22.66 3.25
CA ILE A 89 1.74 -23.24 1.94
C ILE A 89 1.80 -24.77 2.02
N SER A 90 0.85 -25.43 1.36
CA SER A 90 0.82 -26.88 1.20
C SER A 90 1.38 -27.28 -0.15
N VAL A 91 2.34 -28.21 -0.16
CA VAL A 91 3.01 -28.72 -1.37
C VAL A 91 2.98 -30.24 -1.38
N ASP A 92 3.13 -30.84 -2.56
CA ASP A 92 3.24 -32.30 -2.68
C ASP A 92 4.46 -32.82 -1.90
N LYS A 93 4.33 -33.96 -1.19
CA LYS A 93 5.42 -34.52 -0.36
C LYS A 93 6.76 -34.72 -1.08
N ASN A 94 6.75 -35.01 -2.38
CA ASN A 94 7.96 -35.15 -3.18
C ASN A 94 8.73 -33.82 -3.39
N LEU A 95 8.08 -32.67 -3.13
CA LEU A 95 8.67 -31.34 -3.23
C LEU A 95 9.25 -30.83 -1.91
N LEU A 96 9.03 -31.51 -0.78
CA LEU A 96 9.59 -31.15 0.52
C LEU A 96 11.12 -30.99 0.52
N PRO A 97 11.92 -31.82 -0.18
CA PRO A 97 13.36 -31.60 -0.28
C PRO A 97 13.75 -30.27 -0.93
N ARG A 98 12.81 -29.61 -1.64
CA ARG A 98 12.98 -28.32 -2.30
C ARG A 98 12.23 -27.18 -1.58
N GLU A 99 11.87 -27.37 -0.30
CA GLU A 99 11.05 -26.40 0.43
C GLU A 99 11.64 -24.98 0.43
N GLU A 100 12.95 -24.83 0.56
CA GLU A 100 13.60 -23.51 0.60
C GLU A 100 13.49 -22.76 -0.73
N GLU A 101 13.57 -23.48 -1.86
CA GLU A 101 13.35 -22.91 -3.18
C GLU A 101 11.90 -22.42 -3.34
N ILE A 102 10.94 -23.21 -2.84
CA ILE A 102 9.51 -22.87 -2.92
C ILE A 102 9.18 -21.70 -1.98
N LYS A 103 9.77 -21.66 -0.77
CA LYS A 103 9.66 -20.52 0.14
C LYS A 103 10.17 -19.25 -0.50
N ALA A 104 11.32 -19.29 -1.19
CA ALA A 104 11.88 -18.14 -1.90
C ALA A 104 10.94 -17.66 -3.02
N GLN A 105 10.48 -18.56 -3.89
CA GLN A 105 9.51 -18.25 -4.96
C GLN A 105 8.21 -17.65 -4.41
N THR A 106 7.71 -18.22 -3.32
CA THR A 106 6.50 -17.72 -2.64
C THR A 106 6.74 -16.34 -2.03
N ARG A 107 7.91 -16.11 -1.42
CA ARG A 107 8.28 -14.80 -0.86
C ARG A 107 8.30 -13.73 -1.93
N ASP A 108 8.89 -14.02 -3.09
CA ASP A 108 8.93 -13.08 -4.21
C ASP A 108 7.51 -12.75 -4.72
N ALA A 109 6.63 -13.75 -4.81
CA ALA A 109 5.23 -13.54 -5.16
C ALA A 109 4.48 -12.66 -4.13
N VAL A 110 4.73 -12.87 -2.83
CA VAL A 110 4.17 -12.01 -1.77
C VAL A 110 4.68 -10.57 -1.89
N LEU A 111 5.99 -10.38 -2.06
CA LEU A 111 6.59 -9.05 -2.21
C LEU A 111 6.05 -8.34 -3.46
N GLN A 112 5.84 -9.08 -4.56
CA GLN A 112 5.24 -8.55 -5.77
C GLN A 112 3.78 -8.14 -5.57
N TYR A 113 3.01 -8.95 -4.81
CA TYR A 113 1.63 -8.61 -4.48
C TYR A 113 1.54 -7.30 -3.67
N PHE A 114 2.44 -7.11 -2.70
CA PHE A 114 2.50 -5.90 -1.87
C PHE A 114 3.35 -4.76 -2.46
N ASN A 115 3.68 -4.81 -3.75
CA ASN A 115 4.38 -3.69 -4.38
C ASN A 115 3.52 -2.42 -4.28
N ASN A 116 4.16 -1.29 -3.96
CA ASN A 116 3.48 0.00 -3.77
C ASN A 116 2.67 0.44 -4.99
N GLN A 117 2.94 -0.09 -6.18
CA GLN A 117 2.11 0.23 -7.35
C GLN A 117 0.71 -0.40 -7.31
N LYS A 118 0.51 -1.47 -6.54
CA LYS A 118 -0.77 -2.21 -6.50
C LYS A 118 -1.76 -1.67 -5.48
N PHE A 119 -1.29 -1.30 -4.29
CA PHE A 119 -2.14 -0.82 -3.18
C PHE A 119 -2.23 0.69 -3.18
N ASP A 120 -3.43 1.24 -3.29
CA ASP A 120 -3.74 2.65 -3.07
C ASP A 120 -4.39 2.89 -1.69
N PHE A 121 -4.67 4.15 -1.38
CA PHE A 121 -5.40 4.51 -0.17
C PHE A 121 -6.79 3.86 -0.17
N GLU A 122 -7.28 3.46 1.00
CA GLU A 122 -8.57 2.78 1.20
C GLU A 122 -8.65 1.35 0.62
N ASP A 123 -7.64 0.89 -0.12
CA ASP A 123 -7.64 -0.47 -0.67
C ASP A 123 -7.59 -1.52 0.45
N PRO A 124 -8.59 -2.42 0.51
CA PRO A 124 -8.63 -3.44 1.55
C PRO A 124 -7.64 -4.57 1.24
N PHE A 125 -7.18 -5.25 2.28
CA PHE A 125 -6.50 -6.53 2.14
C PHE A 125 -7.50 -7.67 2.27
N ILE A 126 -7.81 -8.28 1.13
CA ILE A 126 -8.75 -9.40 1.02
C ILE A 126 -7.95 -10.72 0.97
N ILE A 127 -8.15 -11.58 1.97
CA ILE A 127 -7.37 -12.82 2.15
C ILE A 127 -7.59 -13.78 0.98
N SER A 128 -8.83 -13.90 0.49
CA SER A 128 -9.15 -14.79 -0.63
C SER A 128 -8.49 -14.35 -1.93
N ASP A 129 -8.38 -13.05 -2.17
CA ASP A 129 -7.72 -12.53 -3.37
C ASP A 129 -6.20 -12.70 -3.27
N PHE A 130 -5.63 -12.42 -2.10
CA PHE A 130 -4.21 -12.67 -1.82
C PHE A 130 -3.83 -14.14 -2.02
N THR A 131 -4.54 -15.07 -1.37
CA THR A 131 -4.25 -16.51 -1.47
C THR A 131 -4.40 -17.05 -2.89
N ARG A 132 -5.40 -16.55 -3.65
CA ARG A 132 -5.57 -16.87 -5.07
C ARG A 132 -4.38 -16.40 -5.92
N GLU A 133 -3.89 -15.19 -5.69
CA GLU A 133 -2.74 -14.64 -6.42
C GLU A 133 -1.47 -15.43 -6.16
N ILE A 134 -1.22 -15.82 -4.91
CA ILE A 134 -0.07 -16.67 -4.58
C ILE A 134 -0.18 -18.05 -5.23
N PHE A 135 -1.36 -18.66 -5.20
CA PHE A 135 -1.60 -19.94 -5.88
C PHE A 135 -1.34 -19.85 -7.39
N ASN A 136 -1.73 -18.74 -8.04
CA ASN A 136 -1.49 -18.53 -9.46
C ASN A 136 -0.02 -18.25 -9.78
N ALA A 137 0.72 -17.61 -8.87
CA ALA A 137 2.12 -17.23 -9.07
C ALA A 137 3.10 -18.39 -8.87
N VAL A 138 2.77 -19.37 -8.01
CA VAL A 138 3.66 -20.49 -7.66
C VAL A 138 2.99 -21.82 -7.96
N ASP A 139 3.35 -22.40 -9.10
CA ASP A 139 2.80 -23.66 -9.65
C ASP A 139 2.90 -24.89 -8.70
N LYS A 140 3.88 -24.89 -7.79
CA LYS A 140 4.13 -25.95 -6.82
C LYS A 140 3.22 -25.89 -5.59
N VAL A 141 2.48 -24.80 -5.39
CA VAL A 141 1.60 -24.63 -4.22
C VAL A 141 0.22 -25.22 -4.52
N ARG A 142 -0.25 -26.11 -3.63
CA ARG A 142 -1.59 -26.72 -3.73
C ARG A 142 -2.64 -25.92 -2.96
N PHE A 143 -2.27 -25.43 -1.78
CA PHE A 143 -3.14 -24.63 -0.91
C PHE A 143 -2.29 -23.61 -0.17
N ALA A 144 -2.87 -22.46 0.15
CA ALA A 144 -2.26 -21.44 0.99
C ALA A 144 -3.25 -20.96 2.05
N THR A 145 -2.78 -20.82 3.29
CA THR A 145 -3.54 -20.22 4.39
C THR A 145 -2.78 -19.06 4.98
N VAL A 146 -3.51 -18.02 5.38
CA VAL A 146 -2.97 -16.93 6.21
C VAL A 146 -3.31 -17.26 7.66
N ASP A 147 -2.30 -17.37 8.50
CA ASP A 147 -2.43 -18.00 9.81
C ASP A 147 -2.67 -16.98 10.94
N ASN A 148 -2.16 -15.75 10.78
CA ASN A 148 -2.17 -14.70 11.80
C ASN A 148 -3.19 -13.58 11.56
N ILE A 149 -3.95 -13.64 10.46
CA ILE A 149 -4.96 -12.65 10.11
C ILE A 149 -6.29 -13.39 9.95
N PRO A 150 -7.24 -13.25 10.90
CA PRO A 150 -8.45 -14.06 10.94
C PRO A 150 -9.53 -13.64 9.93
N SER A 151 -9.46 -12.41 9.42
CA SER A 151 -10.45 -11.83 8.51
C SER A 151 -9.81 -10.76 7.62
N ASP A 152 -10.50 -10.39 6.55
CA ASP A 152 -10.11 -9.28 5.69
C ASP A 152 -9.87 -7.99 6.49
N ILE A 153 -8.96 -7.16 6.00
CA ILE A 153 -8.59 -5.89 6.64
C ILE A 153 -9.12 -4.75 5.79
N TYR A 154 -10.03 -3.97 6.37
CA TYR A 154 -10.52 -2.72 5.81
C TYR A 154 -9.87 -1.56 6.57
N ILE A 155 -9.47 -0.53 5.82
CA ILE A 155 -8.74 0.62 6.34
C ILE A 155 -9.50 1.91 6.05
N GLU A 156 -9.15 2.97 6.74
CA GLU A 156 -9.75 4.28 6.51
C GLU A 156 -9.28 4.91 5.20
N PHE A 157 -10.02 5.91 4.71
CA PHE A 157 -9.74 6.57 3.44
C PHE A 157 -8.34 7.21 3.33
N ASN A 158 -7.70 7.53 4.47
CA ASN A 158 -6.37 8.14 4.55
C ASN A 158 -5.28 7.13 4.94
N GLU A 159 -5.59 5.84 4.89
CA GLU A 159 -4.71 4.74 5.24
C GLU A 159 -4.33 3.90 4.03
N ILE A 160 -3.15 3.29 4.07
CA ILE A 160 -2.66 2.32 3.08
C ILE A 160 -2.04 1.12 3.79
N ILE A 161 -2.28 -0.09 3.28
CA ILE A 161 -1.65 -1.30 3.80
C ILE A 161 -0.25 -1.45 3.23
N GLN A 162 0.70 -1.81 4.10
CA GLN A 162 2.07 -2.09 3.70
C GLN A 162 2.61 -3.31 4.43
N LEU A 163 3.20 -4.23 3.68
CA LEU A 163 3.87 -5.39 4.26
C LEU A 163 5.12 -4.94 5.03
N ASN A 164 5.25 -5.39 6.28
CA ASN A 164 6.42 -5.18 7.13
C ASN A 164 7.28 -6.44 7.20
N ASN A 165 6.69 -7.58 7.55
CA ASN A 165 7.37 -8.86 7.60
C ASN A 165 6.53 -9.98 6.99
N VAL A 166 7.19 -11.01 6.47
CA VAL A 166 6.56 -12.23 5.98
C VAL A 166 7.30 -13.48 6.46
N VAL A 167 6.53 -14.40 7.03
CA VAL A 167 6.94 -15.74 7.46
C VAL A 167 6.15 -16.77 6.66
N ILE A 168 6.86 -17.70 6.02
CA ILE A 168 6.26 -18.74 5.16
C ILE A 168 6.62 -20.10 5.72
N ASN A 169 5.59 -20.85 6.13
CA ASN A 169 5.70 -22.24 6.56
C ASN A 169 5.33 -23.16 5.39
N VAL A 170 5.98 -24.32 5.31
CA VAL A 170 5.69 -25.33 4.28
C VAL A 170 5.15 -26.59 4.94
N LYS A 171 4.07 -27.14 4.37
CA LYS A 171 3.45 -28.40 4.80
C LYS A 171 3.35 -29.37 3.63
N GLY A 172 3.77 -30.61 3.85
CA GLY A 172 3.59 -31.68 2.87
C GLY A 172 2.19 -32.29 2.94
N VAL A 173 1.51 -32.38 1.81
CA VAL A 173 0.23 -33.11 1.65
C VAL A 173 0.41 -34.40 0.87
#